data_AF-A0A2A5VCK7-F1
#
_entry.id   AF-A0A2A5VCK7-F1
#
_cell.length_a   1.000
_cell.length_b   1.000
_cell.length_c   1.000
_cell.angle_alpha   90.00
_cell.angle_beta   90.00
_cell.angle_gamma   90.00
#
_symmetry.space_group_name_H-M   'P 1'
#
loop_
_entity.id
_entity.type
_entity.pdbx_description
1 polymer ?
#
loop_
_entity_poly.entity_id
_entity_poly.type
_entity_poly.pdbx_seq_one_letter_code
_entity_poly.pdbx_strand_id
1 'polypeptide(L)'
;MHDSINVKGTELQKCSTDPLTGWFRDGCCNTDSRDRGSHTVCAILTDDFLQFAKSQGNDLITPAPQFGFPGLKAGDRWCVCAGTWHDAAEAG
;
A
#
# COMPACT_ATOMS: atom_id res chain seq x y z
N MET A 1 -11.67 -5.26 -11.98
CA MET A 1 -10.46 -4.41 -11.90
C MET A 1 -10.78 -3.10 -12.58
N HIS A 2 -10.45 -1.98 -11.94
CA HIS A 2 -10.59 -0.65 -12.54
C HIS A 2 -9.47 -0.39 -13.56
N ASP A 3 -9.61 0.65 -14.37
CA ASP A 3 -8.59 1.04 -15.35
C ASP A 3 -7.25 1.35 -14.66
N SER A 4 -6.17 0.78 -15.18
CA SER A 4 -4.80 0.95 -14.67
C SER A 4 -4.19 2.26 -15.12
N ILE A 5 -4.70 3.37 -14.60
CA ILE A 5 -4.28 4.73 -14.93
C ILE A 5 -3.77 5.41 -13.66
N ASN A 6 -2.64 6.12 -13.75
CA ASN A 6 -2.08 6.87 -12.63
C ASN A 6 -2.73 8.26 -12.49
N VAL A 7 -2.38 8.97 -11.42
CA VAL A 7 -2.91 10.31 -11.10
C VAL A 7 -2.64 11.39 -12.17
N LYS A 8 -1.74 11.15 -13.12
CA LYS A 8 -1.44 12.04 -14.26
C LYS A 8 -2.25 11.68 -15.52
N GLY A 9 -3.15 10.70 -15.45
CA GLY A 9 -3.94 10.24 -16.59
C GLY A 9 -3.18 9.36 -17.58
N THR A 10 -2.01 8.81 -17.20
CA THR A 10 -1.22 7.90 -18.05
C THR A 10 -1.21 6.49 -17.48
N GLU A 11 -0.56 5.54 -18.16
CA GLU A 11 -0.42 4.16 -17.69
C GLU A 11 0.12 4.07 -16.24
N LEU A 12 -0.50 3.20 -15.44
CA LEU A 12 -0.07 2.92 -14.08
C LEU A 12 1.23 2.11 -14.08
N GLN A 13 2.24 2.64 -13.41
CA GLN A 13 3.54 2.00 -13.27
C GLN A 13 3.57 1.03 -12.09
N LYS A 14 4.48 0.06 -12.14
CA LYS A 14 4.76 -0.83 -11.00
C LYS A 14 5.23 -0.02 -9.80
N CYS A 15 4.65 -0.31 -8.64
CA CYS A 15 5.05 0.23 -7.35
C CYS A 15 6.25 -0.55 -6.79
N SER A 16 6.12 -1.88 -6.68
CA SER A 16 7.17 -2.77 -6.17
C SER A 16 6.96 -4.21 -6.65
N THR A 17 8.05 -4.92 -6.92
CA THR A 17 8.05 -6.36 -7.21
C THR A 17 8.78 -7.19 -6.15
N ASP A 18 9.55 -6.54 -5.27
CA ASP A 18 10.25 -7.17 -4.16
C ASP A 18 10.40 -6.13 -3.03
N PRO A 19 9.53 -6.19 -1.99
CA PRO A 19 8.44 -7.14 -1.82
C PRO A 19 7.30 -6.93 -2.83
N LEU A 20 6.67 -8.01 -3.27
CA LEU A 20 5.55 -7.96 -4.23
C LEU A 20 4.31 -7.34 -3.60
N THR A 21 3.88 -6.20 -4.13
CA THR A 21 2.78 -5.40 -3.59
C THR A 21 1.51 -5.45 -4.46
N GLY A 22 0.52 -4.63 -4.10
CA GLY A 22 -0.75 -4.50 -4.80
C GLY A 22 -1.84 -5.41 -4.21
N TRP A 23 -3.10 -4.95 -4.29
CA TRP A 23 -4.28 -5.73 -3.89
C TRP A 23 -4.33 -7.08 -4.62
N PHE A 24 -4.02 -7.09 -5.92
CA PHE A 24 -3.97 -8.31 -6.74
C PHE A 24 -2.62 -9.04 -6.70
N ARG A 25 -1.64 -8.54 -5.93
CA ARG A 25 -0.25 -9.02 -5.93
C ARG A 25 0.38 -9.04 -7.33
N ASP A 26 0.13 -8.00 -8.11
CA ASP A 26 0.67 -7.79 -9.46
C ASP A 26 1.82 -6.77 -9.51
N GLY A 27 2.18 -6.21 -8.34
CA GLY A 27 3.20 -5.17 -8.18
C GLY A 27 2.72 -3.76 -8.51
N CYS A 28 1.45 -3.56 -8.84
CA CYS A 28 0.83 -2.28 -9.12
C CYS A 28 -0.24 -1.95 -8.07
N CYS A 29 -0.55 -0.66 -7.88
CA CYS A 29 -1.63 -0.24 -6.96
C CYS A 29 -2.99 -0.29 -7.65
N ASN A 30 -3.24 -1.41 -8.35
CA ASN A 30 -4.50 -1.72 -8.99
C ASN A 30 -5.55 -2.10 -7.94
N THR A 31 -6.80 -1.79 -8.23
CA THR A 31 -7.92 -2.00 -7.30
C THR A 31 -9.19 -2.43 -8.03
N ASP A 32 -10.23 -2.79 -7.27
CA ASP A 32 -11.59 -3.00 -7.76
C ASP A 32 -12.61 -2.68 -6.65
N SER A 33 -13.90 -2.89 -6.92
CA SER A 33 -14.98 -2.64 -5.97
C SER A 33 -14.95 -3.49 -4.69
N ARG A 34 -14.10 -4.52 -4.62
CA ARG A 34 -13.97 -5.40 -3.44
C ARG A 34 -12.85 -4.96 -2.51
N ASP A 35 -11.93 -4.14 -2.99
CA ASP A 35 -10.86 -3.55 -2.18
C ASP A 35 -11.39 -2.40 -1.33
N ARG A 36 -11.97 -2.74 -0.18
CA ARG A 36 -12.52 -1.75 0.76
C ARG A 36 -11.47 -0.81 1.36
N GLY A 37 -10.20 -1.23 1.37
CA GLY A 37 -9.08 -0.40 1.85
C GLY A 37 -8.60 0.62 0.83
N SER A 38 -8.92 0.43 -0.46
CA SER A 38 -8.41 1.23 -1.57
C SER A 38 -6.88 1.31 -1.54
N HIS A 39 -6.22 0.19 -1.81
CA HIS A 39 -4.76 0.06 -1.88
C HIS A 39 -4.20 0.69 -3.17
N THR A 40 -4.45 1.99 -3.33
CA THR A 40 -4.23 2.75 -4.58
C THR A 40 -3.08 3.75 -4.48
N VAL A 41 -2.49 3.93 -3.28
CA VAL A 41 -1.37 4.86 -3.07
C VAL A 41 -0.07 4.08 -2.98
N CYS A 42 0.82 4.26 -3.96
CA CYS A 42 2.18 3.75 -3.87
C CYS A 42 3.03 4.69 -3.00
N ALA A 43 3.55 4.20 -1.87
CA ALA A 43 4.38 4.97 -0.96
C ALA A 43 5.71 4.28 -0.68
N ILE A 44 6.77 5.07 -0.45
CA ILE A 44 7.99 4.61 0.22
C ILE A 44 7.73 4.73 1.71
N LEU A 45 7.81 3.62 2.43
CA LEU A 45 7.43 3.57 3.83
C LEU A 45 8.53 4.16 4.72
N THR A 46 8.11 4.81 5.79
CA THR A 46 8.97 5.28 6.87
C THR A 46 8.60 4.55 8.16
N ASP A 47 9.51 4.54 9.14
CA ASP A 47 9.22 3.93 10.45
C ASP A 47 8.04 4.65 11.13
N ASP A 48 7.96 5.98 11.03
CA ASP A 48 6.87 6.78 11.59
C ASP A 48 5.52 6.39 10.99
N PHE A 49 5.44 6.24 9.66
CA PHE A 49 4.21 5.79 8.99
C PHE A 49 3.83 4.38 9.42
N LEU A 50 4.79 3.46 9.53
CA LEU A 50 4.55 2.07 9.95
C LEU A 50 4.00 2.01 11.38
N GLN A 51 4.55 2.80 12.30
CA GLN A 51 4.04 2.88 13.67
C GLN A 51 2.67 3.57 13.72
N PHE A 52 2.47 4.64 12.95
CA PHE A 52 1.17 5.30 12.82
C PHE A 52 0.10 4.33 12.34
N ALA A 53 0.34 3.65 11.21
CA ALA A 53 -0.59 2.68 10.64
C ALA A 53 -0.93 1.57 11.64
N LYS A 54 0.09 1.05 12.35
CA LYS A 54 -0.11 0.06 13.41
C LYS A 54 -0.97 0.58 14.56
N SER A 55 -0.78 1.84 14.98
CA SER A 55 -1.60 2.48 16.02
C SER A 55 -3.07 2.63 15.61
N GLN A 56 -3.34 2.76 14.31
CA GLN A 56 -4.68 2.80 13.72
C GLN A 56 -5.26 1.38 13.44
N GLY A 57 -4.57 0.33 13.89
CA GLY A 57 -4.98 -1.06 13.69
C GLY A 57 -4.62 -1.66 12.32
N ASN A 58 -3.82 -0.96 11.52
CA ASN A 58 -3.27 -1.44 10.25
C ASN A 58 -1.81 -1.88 10.43
N ASP A 59 -1.60 -3.08 10.98
CA ASP A 59 -0.25 -3.61 11.22
C ASP A 59 0.42 -4.06 9.91
N LEU A 60 1.26 -3.19 9.36
CA LEU A 60 2.09 -3.45 8.18
C LEU A 60 3.49 -4.01 8.52
N ILE A 61 3.80 -4.20 9.80
CA ILE A 61 5.14 -4.59 10.27
C ILE A 61 5.19 -6.09 10.49
N THR A 62 4.18 -6.65 11.14
CA THR A 62 4.14 -8.07 11.50
C THR A 62 3.95 -8.95 10.26
N PRO A 63 4.88 -9.88 9.95
CA PRO A 63 4.72 -10.80 8.83
C PRO A 63 3.46 -11.66 8.97
N ALA A 64 2.76 -11.89 7.86
CA ALA A 64 1.63 -12.82 7.78
C ALA A 64 1.80 -13.76 6.57
N PRO A 65 2.68 -14.79 6.69
CA PRO A 65 3.02 -15.70 5.59
C PRO A 65 1.80 -16.42 4.98
N GLN A 66 0.77 -16.68 5.78
CA GLN A 66 -0.49 -17.28 5.33
C GLN A 66 -1.24 -16.44 4.30
N PHE A 67 -0.94 -15.13 4.21
CA PHE A 67 -1.48 -14.20 3.22
C PHE A 67 -0.41 -13.73 2.21
N GLY A 68 0.76 -14.38 2.20
CA GLY A 68 1.90 -13.97 1.38
C GLY A 68 2.38 -12.55 1.73
N PHE A 69 2.22 -12.12 2.98
CA PHE A 69 2.64 -10.81 3.43
C PHE A 69 3.96 -10.92 4.22
N PRO A 70 5.06 -10.31 3.74
CA PRO A 70 6.38 -10.50 4.35
C PRO A 70 6.60 -9.70 5.64
N GLY A 71 5.71 -8.74 5.95
CA GLY A 71 6.01 -7.66 6.90
C GLY A 71 6.95 -6.63 6.25
N LEU A 72 6.71 -5.35 6.54
CA LEU A 72 7.38 -4.25 5.87
C LEU A 72 8.28 -3.47 6.84
N LYS A 73 9.27 -2.79 6.26
CA LYS A 73 10.22 -1.92 6.96
C LYS A 73 10.37 -0.59 6.22
N ALA A 74 10.97 0.39 6.89
CA ALA A 74 11.31 1.65 6.25
C ALA A 74 12.16 1.44 4.98
N GLY A 75 11.83 2.19 3.93
CA GLY A 75 12.44 2.09 2.60
C GLY A 75 11.71 1.16 1.64
N ASP A 76 10.87 0.25 2.12
CA ASP A 76 10.04 -0.59 1.24
C ASP A 76 9.03 0.27 0.48
N ARG A 77 8.71 -0.14 -0.76
CA ARG A 77 7.60 0.43 -1.53
C ARG A 77 6.37 -0.45 -1.43
N TRP A 78 5.24 0.13 -1.09
CA TRP A 78 4.01 -0.61 -0.91
C TRP A 78 2.78 0.19 -1.33
N CYS A 79 1.78 -0.51 -1.87
CA CYS A 79 0.45 0.02 -2.11
C CYS A 79 -0.33 0.04 -0.79
N VAL A 80 -0.48 1.22 -0.20
CA VAL A 80 -1.17 1.42 1.08
C VAL A 80 -2.62 1.86 0.86
N CYS A 81 -3.47 1.60 1.85
CA CYS A 81 -4.84 2.11 1.88
C CYS A 81 -4.84 3.64 1.79
N ALA A 82 -5.60 4.20 0.85
CA ALA A 82 -5.70 5.64 0.65
C ALA A 82 -6.15 6.39 1.91
N GLY A 83 -7.08 5.79 2.69
CA GLY A 83 -7.54 6.36 3.96
C GLY A 83 -6.40 6.46 4.99
N THR A 84 -5.69 5.36 5.26
CA THR A 84 -4.55 5.37 6.20
C THR A 84 -3.45 6.34 5.76
N TRP A 85 -3.19 6.44 4.46
CA TRP A 85 -2.22 7.41 3.94
C TRP A 85 -2.67 8.85 4.17
N HIS A 86 -3.95 9.15 3.93
CA HIS A 86 -4.52 10.47 4.19
C HIS A 86 -4.47 10.84 5.67
N ASP A 87 -4.89 9.94 6.55
CA ASP A 87 -4.88 10.17 8.00
C ASP A 87 -3.45 10.43 8.52
N ALA A 88 -2.46 9.70 7.98
CA ALA A 88 -1.05 9.92 8.30
C ALA A 88 -0.58 11.30 7.83
N ALA A 89 -0.97 11.72 6.62
CA ALA A 89 -0.59 13.03 6.08
C ALA A 89 -1.19 14.20 6.89
N GLU A 90 -2.41 14.05 7.41
CA GLU A 90 -3.05 15.04 8.29
C GLU A 90 -2.43 15.08 9.69
N ALA A 91 -1.84 13.97 10.16
CA ALA A 91 -1.18 13.89 11.45
C ALA A 91 0.22 14.52 11.48
N GLY A 92 0.83 14.75 10.30
CA GLY A 92 2.19 15.28 10.13
C GLY A 92 3.28 14.21 10.16
#